data_AF-A0A9E3AQ41-F1
#
_entry.id   AF-A0A9E3AQ41-F1
#
_cell.length_a   1.000
_cell.length_b   1.000
_cell.length_c   1.000
_cell.angle_alpha   90.00
_cell.angle_beta   90.00
_cell.angle_gamma   90.00
#
_symmetry.space_group_name_H-M   'P 1'
#
loop_
_entity.id
_entity.type
_entity.pdbx_description
1 polymer ?
#
loop_
_entity_poly.entity_id
_entity_poly.type
_entity_poly.pdbx_seq_one_letter_code
_entity_poly.pdbx_strand_id
1 'polypeptide(L)'
;MKLCAADAANAVAAKMNRLYQKLMKKVVEETNERRLCEAQAAWLDYRTKQCQFATAGFEGGSIRPMLVADWYPIMTADRIQQIELDLNCREVEFCGHQ
;
A
#
# COMPACT_ATOMS: atom_id res chain seq x y z
N MET A 1 -13.45 10.71 -18.37
CA MET A 1 -13.35 10.36 -16.94
C MET A 1 -11.94 9.88 -16.62
N LYS A 2 -10.95 10.78 -16.55
CA LYS A 2 -9.56 10.47 -16.12
C LYS A 2 -9.17 11.23 -14.85
N LEU A 3 -9.78 12.40 -14.60
CA LEU A 3 -9.49 13.23 -13.43
C LEU A 3 -9.91 12.55 -12.11
N CYS A 4 -11.11 11.96 -12.00
CA CYS A 4 -11.55 11.35 -10.73
C CYS A 4 -10.71 10.14 -10.28
N ALA A 5 -10.21 9.31 -11.20
CA ALA A 5 -9.44 8.12 -10.84
C ALA A 5 -8.03 8.49 -10.32
N ALA A 6 -7.40 9.49 -10.94
CA ALA A 6 -6.12 10.02 -10.48
C ALA A 6 -6.25 10.70 -9.11
N ASP A 7 -7.30 11.49 -8.90
CA ASP A 7 -7.56 12.16 -7.62
C ASP A 7 -7.84 11.15 -6.50
N ALA A 8 -8.63 10.11 -6.77
CA ALA A 8 -8.88 9.03 -5.83
C ALA A 8 -7.60 8.26 -5.48
N ALA A 9 -6.77 7.93 -6.48
CA ALA A 9 -5.48 7.28 -6.27
C ALA A 9 -4.53 8.14 -5.43
N ASN A 10 -4.48 9.45 -5.68
CA ASN A 10 -3.69 10.39 -4.89
C ASN A 10 -4.18 10.48 -3.43
N ALA A 11 -5.49 10.53 -3.22
CA ALA A 11 -6.07 10.61 -1.89
C ALA A 11 -5.73 9.39 -1.02
N VAL A 12 -5.87 8.18 -1.57
CA VAL A 12 -5.54 6.94 -0.83
C VAL A 12 -4.03 6.78 -0.63
N ALA A 13 -3.20 7.16 -1.60
CA ALA A 13 -1.75 7.15 -1.44
C ALA A 13 -1.31 8.12 -0.32
N ALA A 14 -1.89 9.32 -0.29
CA ALA A 14 -1.63 10.29 0.79
C ALA A 14 -2.09 9.77 2.16
N LYS A 15 -3.26 9.10 2.24
CA LYS A 15 -3.72 8.47 3.48
C LYS A 15 -2.74 7.38 3.94
N MET A 16 -2.35 6.48 3.05
CA MET A 16 -1.39 5.40 3.34
C MET A 16 -0.07 5.97 3.86
N ASN A 17 0.51 6.96 3.17
CA ASN A 17 1.77 7.58 3.60
C ASN A 17 1.65 8.20 5.00
N ARG A 18 0.55 8.91 5.30
CA ARG A 18 0.33 9.48 6.64
C ARG A 18 0.27 8.40 7.72
N LEU A 19 -0.41 7.28 7.47
CA LEU A 19 -0.52 6.19 8.43
C LEU A 19 0.80 5.43 8.59
N TYR A 20 1.50 5.17 7.49
CA TYR A 20 2.83 4.58 7.50
C TYR A 20 3.81 5.41 8.34
N GLN A 21 3.83 6.74 8.14
CA GLN A 21 4.66 7.64 8.95
C GLN A 21 4.28 7.65 10.44
N LYS A 22 3.00 7.47 10.76
CA LYS A 22 2.58 7.28 12.16
C LYS A 22 3.08 5.95 12.73
N LEU A 23 3.04 4.87 11.94
CA LEU A 23 3.52 3.55 12.36
C LEU A 23 5.03 3.58 12.60
N MET A 24 5.80 4.14 11.67
CA MET A 24 7.25 4.33 11.81
C MET A 24 7.61 5.02 13.12
N LYS A 25 6.89 6.08 13.52
CA LYS A 25 7.11 6.78 14.80
C LYS A 25 6.79 5.96 16.05
N LYS A 26 6.00 4.88 15.95
CA LYS A 26 5.72 3.98 17.08
C LYS A 26 6.79 2.89 17.22
N VAL A 27 7.55 2.60 16.17
CA VAL A 27 8.62 1.61 16.20
C VAL A 27 9.85 2.25 16.83
N VAL A 28 10.23 1.81 18.02
CA VAL A 28 11.32 2.43 18.80
C VAL A 28 12.70 1.89 18.41
N GLU A 29 12.77 0.63 17.98
CA GLU A 29 14.03 0.00 17.60
C GLU A 29 14.39 0.26 16.13
N GLU A 30 15.57 0.83 15.90
CA GLU A 30 16.08 1.17 14.56
C GLU A 30 16.11 -0.04 13.61
N THR A 31 16.44 -1.23 14.12
CA THR A 31 16.42 -2.45 13.31
C THR A 31 15.02 -2.81 12.83
N ASN A 32 14.01 -2.62 13.67
CA ASN A 32 12.61 -2.87 13.32
C ASN A 32 12.05 -1.75 12.43
N GLU A 33 12.50 -0.51 12.59
CA GLU A 33 12.19 0.60 11.68
C GLU A 33 12.70 0.29 10.26
N ARG A 34 13.94 -0.17 10.13
CA ARG A 34 14.52 -0.58 8.84
C ARG A 34 13.74 -1.74 8.21
N ARG A 35 13.39 -2.77 8.99
CA ARG A 35 12.56 -3.90 8.50
C ARG A 35 11.20 -3.42 7.99
N LEU A 36 10.56 -2.50 8.69
CA LEU A 36 9.29 -1.91 8.25
C LEU A 36 9.45 -1.13 6.94
N CYS A 37 10.55 -0.39 6.78
CA CYS A 37 10.89 0.31 5.54
C CYS A 37 11.10 -0.66 4.37
N GLU A 38 11.89 -1.72 4.57
CA GLU A 38 12.12 -2.77 3.58
C GLU A 38 10.80 -3.46 3.18
N ALA A 39 9.94 -3.78 4.16
CA ALA A 39 8.63 -4.39 3.92
C ALA A 39 7.70 -3.47 3.12
N GLN A 40 7.67 -2.17 3.43
CA GLN A 40 6.85 -1.21 2.69
C GLN A 40 7.36 -1.00 1.26
N ALA A 41 8.68 -0.97 1.07
CA ALA A 41 9.30 -0.88 -0.26
C ALA A 41 8.97 -2.13 -1.10
N ALA A 42 9.10 -3.33 -0.53
CA ALA A 42 8.72 -4.58 -1.20
C ALA A 42 7.22 -4.61 -1.54
N TRP A 43 6.36 -4.09 -0.65
CA TRP A 43 4.93 -3.98 -0.94
C TRP A 43 4.62 -3.03 -2.11
N LEU A 44 5.34 -1.90 -2.25
CA LEU A 44 5.16 -0.98 -3.38
C LEU A 44 5.51 -1.64 -4.73
N ASP A 45 6.58 -2.44 -4.76
CA ASP A 45 6.97 -3.23 -5.94
C ASP A 45 5.94 -4.33 -6.24
N TYR A 46 5.52 -5.09 -5.21
CA TYR A 46 4.46 -6.09 -5.33
C TYR A 46 3.17 -5.47 -5.88
N ARG A 47 2.70 -4.34 -5.35
CA ARG A 47 1.51 -3.65 -5.85
C ARG A 47 1.64 -3.34 -7.34
N THR A 48 2.78 -2.82 -7.77
CA THR A 48 3.03 -2.47 -9.16
C THR A 48 2.91 -3.70 -10.07
N LYS A 49 3.58 -4.80 -9.70
CA LYS A 49 3.55 -6.06 -10.46
C LYS A 49 2.17 -6.71 -10.45
N GLN A 50 1.48 -6.67 -9.31
CA GLN A 50 0.15 -7.23 -9.18
C GLN A 50 -0.88 -6.48 -10.03
N CYS A 51 -0.83 -5.13 -10.07
CA CYS A 51 -1.71 -4.35 -10.94
C CYS A 51 -1.46 -4.63 -12.43
N GLN A 52 -0.20 -4.86 -12.82
CA GLN A 52 0.15 -5.27 -14.19
C GLN A 52 -0.41 -6.66 -14.50
N PHE A 53 -0.20 -7.63 -13.61
CA PHE A 53 -0.72 -8.98 -13.75
C PHE A 53 -2.25 -9.02 -13.82
N ALA A 54 -2.94 -8.31 -12.92
CA ALA A 54 -4.40 -8.25 -12.88
C ALA A 54 -5.03 -7.67 -14.15
N THR A 55 -4.24 -6.95 -14.96
CA THR A 55 -4.69 -6.34 -16.22
C THR A 55 -4.03 -6.97 -17.45
N ALA A 56 -3.33 -8.09 -17.29
CA ALA A 56 -2.61 -8.77 -18.37
C ALA A 56 -3.54 -9.25 -19.51
N GLY A 57 -4.81 -9.54 -19.22
CA GLY A 57 -5.80 -9.88 -20.25
C GLY A 57 -6.10 -8.76 -21.26
N PHE A 58 -5.65 -7.53 -20.98
CA PHE A 58 -5.83 -6.36 -21.83
C PHE A 58 -4.51 -5.87 -22.46
N GLU A 59 -3.45 -6.71 -22.45
CA GLU A 59 -2.16 -6.39 -23.06
C GLU A 59 -2.33 -5.93 -24.52
N GLY A 60 -1.61 -4.88 -24.93
CA GLY A 60 -1.74 -4.29 -26.27
C GLY A 60 -3.01 -3.45 -26.51
N GLY A 61 -3.99 -3.48 -25.58
CA GLY A 61 -5.19 -2.66 -25.64
C GLY A 61 -4.99 -1.25 -25.07
N SER A 62 -5.62 -0.25 -25.69
CA SER A 62 -5.57 1.15 -25.24
C SER A 62 -6.26 1.41 -23.89
N ILE A 63 -7.10 0.48 -23.43
CA ILE A 63 -7.80 0.56 -22.14
C ILE A 63 -6.93 0.14 -20.95
N ARG A 64 -5.88 -0.68 -21.16
CA ARG A 64 -5.08 -1.26 -20.07
C ARG A 64 -4.51 -0.24 -19.08
N PRO A 65 -3.95 0.92 -19.51
CA PRO A 65 -3.46 1.92 -18.57
C PRO A 65 -4.53 2.45 -17.61
N MET A 66 -5.78 2.56 -18.07
CA MET A 66 -6.91 2.97 -17.23
C MET A 66 -7.21 1.89 -16.19
N LEU A 67 -7.28 0.63 -16.60
CA LEU A 67 -7.51 -0.49 -15.68
C LEU A 67 -6.40 -0.61 -14.64
N VAL A 68 -5.14 -0.42 -15.03
CA VAL A 68 -4.01 -0.38 -14.07
C VAL A 68 -4.23 0.74 -13.06
N ALA A 69 -4.62 1.94 -13.50
CA ALA A 69 -4.88 3.06 -12.60
C ALA A 69 -6.03 2.78 -11.61
N ASP A 70 -7.05 2.02 -12.02
CA ASP A 70 -8.17 1.63 -11.17
C ASP A 70 -7.79 0.58 -10.11
N TRP A 71 -6.79 -0.27 -10.37
CA TRP A 71 -6.31 -1.28 -9.42
C TRP A 71 -5.44 -0.71 -8.29
N TYR A 72 -4.70 0.36 -8.55
CA TYR A 72 -3.84 1.01 -7.54
C TYR A 72 -4.58 1.42 -6.26
N PRO A 73 -5.73 2.11 -6.31
CA PRO A 73 -6.43 2.51 -5.10
C PRO A 73 -7.00 1.35 -4.31
N ILE A 74 -7.43 0.27 -4.98
CA ILE A 74 -7.93 -0.95 -4.33
C ILE A 74 -6.84 -1.56 -3.45
N MET A 75 -5.68 -1.88 -4.05
CA MET A 75 -4.55 -2.47 -3.33
C MET A 75 -4.04 -1.56 -2.20
N THR A 76 -4.06 -0.24 -2.43
CA THR A 76 -3.64 0.75 -1.43
C THR A 76 -4.61 0.82 -0.24
N ALA A 77 -5.91 0.61 -0.47
CA ALA A 77 -6.89 0.53 0.61
C ALA A 77 -6.67 -0.70 1.50
N ASP A 78 -6.34 -1.86 0.93
CA ASP A 78 -6.02 -3.07 1.71
C ASP A 78 -4.78 -2.87 2.58
N ARG A 79 -3.75 -2.22 2.03
CA ARG A 79 -2.54 -1.91 2.81
C ARG A 79 -2.80 -0.90 3.92
N ILE A 80 -3.69 0.07 3.71
CA ILE A 80 -4.13 0.98 4.77
C ILE A 80 -4.73 0.18 5.94
N GLN A 81 -5.56 -0.83 5.68
CA GLN A 81 -6.14 -1.65 6.74
C GLN A 81 -5.06 -2.42 7.50
N GLN A 82 -4.06 -2.99 6.81
CA GLN A 82 -2.93 -3.66 7.47
C GLN A 82 -2.16 -2.69 8.39
N ILE A 83 -1.83 -1.49 7.90
CA ILE A 83 -1.13 -0.47 8.71
C ILE A 83 -1.99 -0.02 9.89
N GLU A 84 -3.32 0.11 9.71
CA GLU A 84 -4.25 0.45 10.80
C GLU A 84 -4.30 -0.67 11.86
N LEU A 85 -4.22 -1.94 11.46
CA LEU A 85 -4.09 -3.07 12.39
C LEU A 85 -2.78 -3.00 13.18
N ASP A 86 -1.65 -2.79 12.50
CA ASP A 86 -0.34 -2.65 13.14
C ASP A 86 -0.32 -1.48 14.14
N LEU A 87 -0.95 -0.35 13.77
CA LEU A 87 -1.07 0.83 14.62
C LEU A 87 -1.93 0.60 15.87
N ASN A 88 -2.96 -0.25 15.77
CA ASN A 88 -3.92 -0.52 16.84
C ASN A 88 -3.57 -1.77 17.66
N CYS A 89 -2.50 -2.47 17.29
CA CYS A 89 -2.06 -3.63 18.01
C CYS A 89 -1.65 -3.28 19.45
N ARG A 90 -2.36 -3.86 20.41
CA ARG A 90 -1.93 -3.94 21.81
C ARG A 90 -1.14 -5.23 21.95
N GLU A 91 -0.03 -5.20 22.68
CA GLU A 91 1.05 -6.21 22.79
C GLU A 91 0.65 -7.66 23.11
N VAL A 92 -0.64 -8.01 23.19
CA VAL A 92 -1.07 -9.37 23.48
C VAL A 92 -1.42 -10.13 22.19
N GLU A 93 -0.41 -10.89 21.76
CA GLU A 93 -0.43 -12.19 21.05
C GLU A 93 -0.31 -12.23 19.53
N PHE A 94 -0.45 -11.14 18.76
CA PHE A 94 -0.38 -11.28 17.29
C PHE A 94 0.24 -10.10 16.53
N CYS A 95 1.26 -9.44 17.08
CA CYS A 95 2.08 -8.52 16.29
C CYS A 95 3.53 -8.94 16.39
N GLY A 96 4.13 -9.26 15.24
CA GLY A 96 5.47 -9.82 15.08
C GLY A 96 6.61 -8.87 15.43
N HIS A 97 6.51 -8.19 16.56
CA HIS A 97 7.62 -7.53 17.23
C HIS A 97 8.11 -8.47 18.33
N GLN A 98 9.15 -9.22 17.99
CA GLN A 98 9.94 -10.01 18.93
C GLN A 98 11.38 -9.50 18.93
#